data_AF-W7YPB3-F1
#
_entry.id   AF-W7YPB3-F1
#
_cell.length_a   1.000
_cell.length_b   1.000
_cell.length_c   1.000
_cell.angle_alpha   90.00
_cell.angle_beta   90.00
_cell.angle_gamma   90.00
#
_symmetry.space_group_name_H-M   'P 1'
#
loop_
_entity.id
_entity.type
_entity.pdbx_description
1 polymer ?
#
loop_
_entity_poly.entity_id
_entity_poly.type
_entity_poly.pdbx_seq_one_letter_code
_entity_poly.pdbx_strand_id
1 'polypeptide(L)'
;MIQPFTRLHVADNSGAKELMCIRVLGGTGRRTAAIGDLIVCSVKQATPGGVVKKGDVVKAVVVRTKRSVRRKDGSYIAFDENAAVVVKDDKGPRGTRIFGLWLANFAIKIS
;
A
#
# COMPACT_ATOMS: atom_id res chain seq x y z
N MET A 1 -6.83 7.58 3.30
CA MET A 1 -6.71 7.29 4.74
C MET A 1 -7.01 5.82 4.92
N ILE A 2 -6.05 5.11 5.48
CA ILE A 2 -6.08 3.67 5.67
C ILE A 2 -5.98 3.41 7.18
N GLN A 3 -6.77 2.47 7.68
CA GLN A 3 -6.77 2.07 9.08
C GLN A 3 -6.85 0.53 9.17
N PRO A 4 -6.64 -0.08 10.34
CA PRO A 4 -6.88 -1.51 10.52
C PRO A 4 -8.26 -1.93 9.97
N PHE A 5 -8.31 -3.12 9.38
CA PHE A 5 -9.44 -3.71 8.66
C PHE A 5 -9.81 -3.06 7.32
N THR A 6 -9.13 -1.99 6.89
CA THR A 6 -9.32 -1.43 5.54
C THR A 6 -8.84 -2.42 4.47
N ARG A 7 -9.64 -2.60 3.41
CA ARG A 7 -9.28 -3.39 2.23
C ARG A 7 -8.57 -2.51 1.20
N LEU A 8 -7.49 -3.03 0.62
CA LEU A 8 -6.71 -2.35 -0.41
C LEU A 8 -6.48 -3.28 -1.60
N HIS A 9 -6.55 -2.71 -2.79
CA HIS A 9 -6.06 -3.37 -4.01
C HIS A 9 -4.54 -3.41 -4.03
N VAL A 10 -3.99 -4.39 -4.72
CA VAL A 10 -2.55 -4.50 -4.93
C VAL A 10 -2.17 -3.89 -6.27
N ALA A 11 -1.21 -2.97 -6.24
CA ALA A 11 -0.74 -2.22 -7.40
C ALA A 11 0.63 -2.72 -7.89
N ASP A 12 0.89 -4.02 -7.78
CA ASP A 12 2.13 -4.65 -8.26
C ASP A 12 1.88 -6.07 -8.80
N ASN A 13 2.92 -6.69 -9.34
CA ASN A 13 2.90 -8.06 -9.84
C ASN A 13 3.35 -9.12 -8.82
N SER A 14 3.28 -8.85 -7.51
CA SER A 14 3.67 -9.82 -6.46
C SER A 14 2.79 -11.07 -6.44
N GLY A 15 1.59 -10.98 -7.01
CA GLY A 15 0.59 -12.05 -7.03
C GLY A 15 -0.52 -11.87 -5.99
N ALA A 16 -0.41 -10.93 -5.05
CA ALA A 16 -1.55 -10.54 -4.23
C ALA A 16 -2.53 -9.72 -5.08
N LYS A 17 -3.83 -9.88 -4.82
CA LYS A 17 -4.91 -9.11 -5.44
C LYS A 17 -5.56 -8.15 -4.45
N GLU A 18 -5.69 -8.60 -3.20
CA GLU A 18 -6.37 -7.85 -2.16
C GLU A 18 -5.70 -8.04 -0.80
N LEU A 19 -5.52 -6.93 -0.10
CA LEU A 19 -4.91 -6.84 1.22
C LEU A 19 -5.92 -6.33 2.23
N MET A 20 -5.80 -6.78 3.47
CA MET A 20 -6.44 -6.16 4.62
C MET A 20 -5.37 -5.59 5.54
N CYS A 21 -5.40 -4.27 5.78
CA CYS A 21 -4.51 -3.63 6.74
C CYS A 21 -4.79 -4.19 8.14
N ILE A 22 -3.76 -4.62 8.86
CA ILE A 22 -3.88 -5.07 10.25
C ILE A 22 -3.15 -4.14 11.21
N ARG A 23 -2.11 -3.43 10.74
CA ARG A 23 -1.36 -2.47 11.56
C ARG A 23 -0.77 -1.35 10.73
N VAL A 24 -0.83 -0.13 11.24
CA VAL A 24 -0.12 1.04 10.70
C VAL A 24 1.24 1.18 11.40
N LEU A 25 2.31 1.38 10.64
CA LEU A 25 3.66 1.59 11.18
C LEU A 25 4.03 3.09 11.19
N GLY A 26 5.08 3.44 11.93
CA GLY A 26 5.62 4.81 11.98
C GLY A 26 5.31 5.61 13.24
N GLY A 27 5.31 4.96 14.42
CA GLY A 27 5.30 5.61 15.74
C GLY A 27 4.21 5.13 16.69
N THR A 28 4.38 5.43 17.98
CA THR A 28 3.41 5.14 19.04
C THR A 28 2.13 5.94 18.83
N GLY A 29 0.97 5.29 18.98
CA GLY A 29 -0.35 5.96 18.89
C GLY A 29 -0.84 6.24 17.46
N ARG A 30 -0.08 5.90 16.42
CA ARG A 30 -0.50 6.13 15.03
C ARG A 30 -1.63 5.18 14.63
N ARG A 31 -2.82 5.72 14.37
CA ARG A 31 -4.03 4.95 14.03
C ARG A 31 -4.33 4.86 12.54
N THR A 32 -3.78 5.78 11.74
CA THR A 32 -4.08 5.85 10.31
C THR A 32 -2.84 6.09 9.45
N ALA A 33 -2.90 5.58 8.22
CA ALA A 33 -1.90 5.71 7.18
C ALA A 33 -2.42 6.58 6.02
N ALA A 34 -1.50 7.34 5.44
CA ALA A 34 -1.62 8.12 4.23
C ALA A 34 -0.74 7.52 3.12
N ILE A 35 -0.77 8.14 1.94
CA ILE A 35 0.09 7.74 0.82
C ILE A 35 1.57 7.82 1.24
N GLY A 36 2.33 6.77 0.93
CA GLY A 36 3.74 6.62 1.29
C GLY A 36 3.99 6.10 2.72
N ASP A 37 2.97 5.75 3.48
CA ASP A 37 3.16 5.08 4.77
C ASP A 37 3.26 3.57 4.62
N LEU A 38 4.06 2.97 5.50
CA LEU A 38 4.21 1.52 5.60
C LEU A 38 3.13 0.94 6.52
N ILE A 39 2.48 -0.11 6.04
CA ILE A 39 1.43 -0.85 6.75
C ILE A 39 1.75 -2.34 6.73
N VAL A 40 1.29 -3.04 7.77
CA VAL A 40 1.27 -4.51 7.80
C VAL A 40 -0.11 -4.96 7.36
N CYS A 41 -0.16 -5.91 6.44
CA CYS A 41 -1.37 -6.43 5.86
C CYS A 41 -1.43 -7.96 5.92
N SER A 42 -2.63 -8.51 5.98
CA SER A 42 -2.91 -9.90 5.66
C SER A 42 -3.37 -9.98 4.20
N VAL A 43 -2.83 -10.93 3.42
CA VAL A 43 -3.26 -11.20 2.05
C VAL A 43 -4.58 -11.95 2.05
N LYS A 44 -5.58 -11.41 1.38
CA LYS A 44 -6.96 -11.93 1.41
C LYS A 44 -7.36 -12.60 0.12
N GLN A 45 -6.79 -12.14 -1.00
CA GLN A 45 -6.88 -12.78 -2.29
C GLN A 45 -5.51 -12.74 -2.96
N ALA A 46 -5.13 -13.85 -3.61
CA ALA A 46 -3.90 -13.98 -4.35
C ALA A 46 -4.12 -14.83 -5.61
N THR A 47 -3.32 -14.60 -6.63
CA THR A 47 -3.24 -15.42 -7.84
C THR A 47 -2.49 -16.72 -7.53
N PRO A 48 -2.96 -17.89 -8.03
CA PRO A 48 -2.19 -19.14 -7.94
C PRO A 48 -0.78 -18.99 -8.51
N GLY A 49 0.22 -19.56 -7.83
CA GLY A 49 1.63 -19.49 -8.26
C GLY A 49 2.32 -18.13 -8.04
N GLY A 50 1.65 -17.15 -7.43
CA GLY A 50 2.26 -15.88 -7.05
C GLY A 50 3.33 -16.01 -5.96
N VAL A 51 4.19 -14.99 -5.84
CA VAL A 51 5.25 -14.91 -4.81
C VAL A 51 4.66 -14.81 -3.41
N VAL A 52 3.46 -14.25 -3.30
CA VAL A 52 2.69 -14.14 -2.05
C VAL A 52 1.41 -14.97 -2.15
N LYS A 53 1.04 -15.61 -1.03
CA LYS A 53 -0.11 -16.53 -0.93
C LYS A 53 -1.21 -15.93 -0.07
N LYS A 54 -2.43 -16.43 -0.24
CA LYS A 54 -3.55 -16.08 0.65
C LYS A 54 -3.22 -16.47 2.09
N GLY A 55 -3.46 -15.57 3.03
CA GLY A 55 -3.16 -15.76 4.45
C GLY A 55 -1.82 -15.15 4.88
N ASP A 56 -0.90 -14.91 3.94
CA ASP A 56 0.41 -14.34 4.26
C ASP A 56 0.28 -12.98 4.94
N VAL A 57 1.16 -12.73 5.92
CA VAL A 57 1.34 -11.42 6.52
C VAL A 57 2.48 -10.72 5.78
N VAL A 58 2.19 -9.57 5.19
CA VAL A 58 3.12 -8.83 4.34
C VAL A 58 3.22 -7.36 4.78
N LYS A 59 4.34 -6.72 4.48
CA LYS A 59 4.48 -5.26 4.55
C LYS A 59 4.07 -4.68 3.21
N ALA A 60 3.41 -3.54 3.23
CA ALA A 60 3.01 -2.82 2.03
C ALA A 60 3.10 -1.31 2.23
N VAL A 61 3.39 -0.58 1.15
CA VAL A 61 3.35 0.89 1.15
C VAL A 61 2.09 1.35 0.42
N VAL A 62 1.36 2.27 1.03
CA VAL A 62 0.13 2.84 0.43
C VAL A 62 0.50 3.74 -0.75
N VAL A 63 -0.05 3.47 -1.94
CA VAL A 63 0.19 4.28 -3.16
C VAL A 63 -0.98 5.16 -3.54
N ARG A 64 -2.22 4.70 -3.30
CA ARG A 64 -3.45 5.40 -3.66
C ARG A 64 -4.41 5.40 -2.49
N THR A 65 -5.13 6.50 -2.30
CA THR A 65 -6.24 6.55 -1.34
C THR A 65 -7.43 7.35 -1.86
N LYS A 66 -8.63 6.88 -1.52
CA LYS A 66 -9.89 7.61 -1.77
C LYS A 66 -9.97 8.95 -1.04
N ARG A 67 -9.40 9.03 0.16
CA ARG A 67 -9.34 10.30 0.88
C ARG A 67 -8.44 11.27 0.14
N SER A 68 -8.93 12.49 -0.08
CA SER A 68 -8.17 13.54 -0.71
C SER A 68 -6.90 13.89 0.07
N VAL A 69 -5.79 14.04 -0.64
CA VAL A 69 -4.51 14.55 -0.13
C VAL A 69 -4.31 15.96 -0.67
N ARG A 70 -3.99 16.91 0.22
CA ARG A 70 -3.68 18.29 -0.15
C ARG A 70 -2.22 18.39 -0.61
N ARG A 71 -1.99 18.94 -1.79
CA ARG A 71 -0.66 19.28 -2.31
C ARG A 71 -0.18 20.63 -1.77
N LYS A 72 1.13 20.89 -1.91
CA LYS A 72 1.75 22.16 -1.48
C LYS A 72 1.19 23.38 -2.23
N ASP A 73 0.78 23.21 -3.48
CA ASP A 73 0.15 24.24 -4.31
C ASP A 73 -1.31 24.53 -3.92
N GLY A 74 -1.86 23.85 -2.90
CA GLY A 74 -3.23 24.00 -2.46
C GLY A 74 -4.25 23.14 -3.21
N SER A 75 -3.86 22.47 -4.30
CA SER A 75 -4.72 21.53 -5.01
C SER A 75 -4.94 20.25 -4.19
N TYR A 76 -6.02 19.52 -4.51
CA TYR A 76 -6.34 18.24 -3.89
C TYR A 76 -6.25 17.11 -4.92
N ILE A 77 -5.85 15.92 -4.46
CA ILE A 77 -5.87 14.68 -5.25
C ILE A 77 -6.65 13.65 -4.48
N ALA A 78 -7.59 13.00 -5.14
CA ALA A 78 -8.18 11.76 -4.68
C ALA A 78 -8.01 10.71 -5.79
N PHE A 79 -7.96 9.44 -5.38
CA PHE A 79 -8.00 8.31 -6.30
C PHE A 79 -9.32 7.56 -6.14
N ASP A 80 -9.75 6.83 -7.15
CA ASP A 80 -11.00 6.07 -7.10
C ASP A 80 -10.92 4.84 -6.19
N GLU A 81 -9.71 4.43 -5.80
CA GLU A 81 -9.48 3.25 -4.97
C GLU A 81 -8.34 3.43 -3.96
N ASN A 82 -8.37 2.59 -2.92
CA ASN A 82 -7.23 2.43 -2.02
C ASN A 82 -6.36 1.30 -2.56
N ALA A 83 -5.07 1.59 -2.77
CA ALA A 83 -4.14 0.59 -3.26
C ALA A 83 -2.78 0.68 -2.57
N ALA A 84 -2.09 -0.45 -2.52
CA ALA A 84 -0.76 -0.57 -1.93
C ALA A 84 0.16 -1.49 -2.75
N VAL A 85 1.46 -1.33 -2.56
CA VAL A 85 2.52 -2.15 -3.17
C VAL A 85 3.15 -2.99 -2.07
N VAL A 86 3.31 -4.28 -2.31
CA VAL A 86 3.93 -5.21 -1.37
C VAL A 86 5.43 -4.98 -1.39
N VAL A 87 6.02 -4.84 -0.20
CA VAL A 87 7.45 -4.59 -0.03
C VAL A 87 8.10 -5.66 0.85
N LYS A 88 9.41 -5.79 0.68
CA LYS A 88 10.29 -6.58 1.54
C LYS A 88 10.64 -5.79 2.81
N ASP A 89 11.41 -6.41 3.71
CA ASP A 89 11.83 -5.77 4.96
C ASP A 89 12.81 -4.60 4.76
N ASP A 90 13.58 -4.65 3.68
CA ASP A 90 14.46 -3.56 3.21
C ASP A 90 13.69 -2.41 2.52
N LYS A 91 12.35 -2.48 2.49
CA LYS A 91 11.42 -1.56 1.80
C LYS A 91 11.47 -1.59 0.27
N GLY A 92 12.32 -2.43 -0.33
CA GLY A 92 12.29 -2.68 -1.76
C GLY A 92 11.00 -3.37 -2.18
N PRO A 93 10.50 -3.12 -3.41
CA PRO A 93 9.30 -3.77 -3.89
C PRO A 93 9.51 -5.29 -3.97
N ARG A 94 8.49 -6.04 -3.55
CA ARG A 94 8.52 -7.51 -3.63
C ARG A 94 8.21 -7.99 -5.04
N GLY A 95 7.34 -7.28 -5.76
CA GLY A 95 7.15 -7.41 -7.20
C GLY A 95 8.19 -6.64 -8.01
N THR A 96 8.40 -7.04 -9.26
CA THR A 96 9.31 -6.36 -10.20
C THR A 96 8.64 -5.18 -10.92
N ARG A 97 7.31 -5.14 -10.95
CA ARG A 97 6.52 -4.14 -11.69
C ARG A 97 5.44 -3.56 -10.79
N ILE A 98 5.30 -2.23 -10.85
CA ILE A 98 4.27 -1.46 -10.14
C ILE A 98 3.30 -0.90 -11.19
N PHE A 99 2.00 -0.89 -10.89
CA PHE A 99 0.92 -0.54 -11.81
C PHE A 99 0.17 0.75 -11.41
N GLY A 100 -0.25 1.51 -12.43
CA GLY A 100 -1.11 2.69 -12.30
C GLY A 100 -0.35 3.99 -12.01
N LEU A 101 -1.11 5.06 -11.76
CA LEU A 101 -0.55 6.35 -11.37
C LEU A 101 -0.32 6.40 -9.85
N TRP A 102 0.79 6.98 -9.43
CA TRP A 102 1.10 7.29 -8.03
C TRP A 102 1.80 8.64 -7.93
N LEU A 103 1.83 9.22 -6.73
CA LEU A 103 2.45 10.52 -6.50
C LEU A 103 3.98 10.41 -6.56
N ALA A 104 4.66 11.34 -7.22
CA ALA A 104 6.13 11.31 -7.41
C ALA A 104 6.93 11.18 -6.10
N ASN A 105 6.44 11.77 -5.00
CA ASN A 105 7.03 11.63 -3.66
C ASN A 105 7.09 10.18 -3.15
N PHE A 106 6.40 9.25 -3.79
CA PHE A 106 6.44 7.82 -3.49
C PHE A 106 7.78 7.17 -3.84
N ALA A 107 8.41 7.58 -4.96
CA ALA A 107 9.65 6.95 -5.44
C ALA A 107 10.77 6.98 -4.38
N ILE A 108 10.82 8.04 -3.56
CA ILE A 108 11.85 8.27 -2.53
C ILE A 108 11.71 7.31 -1.33
N LYS A 109 10.54 6.69 -1.12
CA LYS A 109 10.28 5.87 0.07
C LYS A 109 10.43 4.36 -0.15
N ILE A 110 10.56 3.94 -1.41
CA ILE A 110 10.72 2.53 -1.83
C ILE A 110 12.10 2.26 -2.46
N SER A 111 12.93 3.29 -2.58
CA SER A 111 14.35 3.24 -2.97
C SER A 111 15.26 3.16 -1.75
#